data_AF-A0AAV0K2E2-F1
#
_entry.id   AF-A0AAV0K2E2-F1
#
_cell.length_a   1.000
_cell.length_b   1.000
_cell.length_c   1.000
_cell.angle_alpha   90.00
_cell.angle_beta   90.00
_cell.angle_gamma   90.00
#
_symmetry.space_group_name_H-M   'P 1'
#
loop_
_entity.id
_entity.type
_entity.pdbx_description
1 polymer ?
#
loop_
_entity_poly.entity_id
_entity_poly.type
_entity_poly.pdbx_seq_one_letter_code
_entity_poly.pdbx_strand_id
1 'polypeptide(L)'
;MVGKPSKADKKLAYDSKMCQLLDDYSQVLIVAADNVGSTQLQNIRKGLRGDSVVLMGKNTMMKRTIRVHSEKSGNKAILNLLPLLQGNVGLIFTKGDLKEVSEEVGKYKVGAPARVGLIAPIDVVVPPGNTGLDPSQTSFFQVLNIPTKINKGTVEIITPVELIKKGDKVGSSEAALLAKLGIRPFSYGLVVENVYDDGSVFSPEVLDLTEDDLMGRFASGVSMVTALSLAIAYPTLAGAPHMFANAYKNVLAIAVETDYTFPQAEQVKEYLKDPSKFAVAAAPAAASGGAAAAPSAAKEEEKKPEPEEESDEDGLGFNIGEDVDPWSANNLCCRRHTHHKRARDDDGKLELAKSVGLVCVWICCLASICLRIVPILRLMKMHDGLTRLHTEDPVIRKRNLQLKKKEKKKRYKENRKNKMKELLLRFGGLCWVNVGLGLAS
;
A
#
# COMPACT_ATOMS: atom_id res chain seq x y z
N MET A 1 -28.75 -44.10 -17.08
CA MET A 1 -28.83 -42.66 -16.75
C MET A 1 -29.51 -42.53 -15.41
N VAL A 2 -28.78 -42.12 -14.37
CA VAL A 2 -29.38 -41.88 -13.04
C VAL A 2 -30.42 -40.78 -13.18
N GLY A 3 -31.65 -41.03 -12.72
CA GLY A 3 -32.75 -40.07 -12.76
C GLY A 3 -32.35 -38.75 -12.11
N LYS A 4 -32.85 -37.62 -12.65
CA LYS A 4 -32.52 -36.29 -12.12
C LYS A 4 -32.94 -36.23 -10.63
N PRO A 5 -32.01 -36.03 -9.69
CA PRO A 5 -32.36 -35.98 -8.27
C PRO A 5 -33.30 -34.80 -8.01
N SER A 6 -34.14 -34.95 -6.99
CA SER A 6 -35.14 -33.93 -6.65
C SER A 6 -34.44 -32.62 -6.25
N LYS A 7 -35.15 -31.49 -6.36
CA LYS A 7 -34.61 -30.17 -5.98
C LYS A 7 -34.23 -30.10 -4.49
N ALA A 8 -34.90 -30.87 -3.64
CA ALA A 8 -34.61 -30.93 -2.20
C ALA A 8 -33.30 -31.68 -1.95
N ASP A 9 -33.13 -32.85 -2.57
CA ASP A 9 -31.94 -33.68 -2.40
C ASP A 9 -30.67 -32.95 -2.86
N LYS A 10 -30.77 -32.18 -3.95
CA LYS A 10 -29.65 -31.34 -4.43
C LYS A 10 -29.22 -30.28 -3.42
N LYS A 11 -30.18 -29.68 -2.69
CA LYS A 11 -29.88 -28.67 -1.67
C LYS A 11 -29.22 -29.31 -0.45
N LEU A 12 -29.70 -30.48 -0.03
CA LEU A 12 -29.11 -31.24 1.07
C LEU A 12 -27.70 -31.72 0.73
N ALA A 13 -27.50 -32.27 -0.47
CA ALA A 13 -26.18 -32.69 -0.95
C ALA A 13 -25.20 -31.51 -1.10
N TYR A 14 -25.69 -30.33 -1.48
CA TYR A 14 -24.87 -29.12 -1.54
C TYR A 14 -24.47 -28.65 -0.12
N ASP A 15 -25.43 -28.66 0.81
CA ASP A 15 -25.19 -28.27 2.20
C ASP A 15 -24.19 -29.21 2.89
N SER A 16 -24.32 -30.53 2.68
CA SER A 16 -23.37 -31.50 3.20
C SER A 16 -21.97 -31.31 2.60
N LYS A 17 -21.88 -31.08 1.28
CA LYS A 17 -20.60 -30.81 0.61
C LYS A 17 -19.94 -29.52 1.09
N MET A 18 -20.73 -28.46 1.30
CA MET A 18 -20.23 -27.19 1.86
C MET A 18 -19.68 -27.37 3.27
N CYS A 19 -20.41 -28.07 4.13
CA CYS A 19 -19.97 -28.31 5.50
C CYS A 19 -18.65 -29.11 5.52
N GLN A 20 -18.54 -30.16 4.71
CA GLN A 20 -17.30 -30.94 4.57
C GLN A 20 -16.12 -30.05 4.16
N LEU A 21 -16.29 -29.18 3.16
CA LEU A 21 -15.21 -28.30 2.70
C LEU A 21 -14.85 -27.21 3.73
N LEU A 22 -15.79 -26.78 4.57
CA LEU A 22 -15.50 -25.84 5.66
C LEU A 22 -14.76 -26.51 6.83
N ASP A 23 -14.97 -27.81 7.04
CA ASP A 23 -14.26 -28.59 8.05
C ASP A 23 -12.85 -29.00 7.58
N ASP A 24 -12.70 -29.34 6.30
CA ASP A 24 -11.46 -29.88 5.72
C ASP A 24 -10.39 -28.81 5.42
N TYR A 25 -10.79 -27.54 5.26
CA TYR A 25 -9.93 -26.45 4.80
C TYR A 25 -10.04 -25.23 5.73
N SER A 26 -8.90 -24.73 6.20
CA SER A 26 -8.80 -23.48 6.98
C SER A 26 -8.88 -22.23 6.10
N GLN A 27 -8.35 -22.33 4.88
CA GLN A 27 -8.21 -21.22 3.94
C GLN A 27 -9.29 -21.23 2.87
N VAL A 28 -9.88 -20.06 2.64
CA VAL A 28 -10.93 -19.86 1.64
C VAL A 28 -10.68 -18.56 0.88
N LEU A 29 -10.49 -18.65 -0.43
CA LEU A 29 -10.48 -17.49 -1.30
C LEU A 29 -11.88 -17.21 -1.81
N ILE A 30 -12.31 -15.96 -1.68
CA ILE A 30 -13.55 -15.44 -2.23
C ILE A 30 -13.23 -14.80 -3.56
N VAL A 31 -13.89 -15.29 -4.61
CA VAL A 31 -13.54 -14.96 -5.98
C VAL A 31 -14.77 -14.49 -6.74
N ALA A 32 -14.67 -13.36 -7.43
CA ALA A 32 -15.67 -12.88 -8.36
C ALA A 32 -15.49 -13.57 -9.72
N ALA A 33 -16.59 -14.12 -10.25
CA ALA A 33 -16.64 -14.83 -11.51
C ALA A 33 -17.49 -14.09 -12.56
N ASP A 34 -17.13 -12.83 -12.83
CA ASP A 34 -17.81 -12.01 -13.84
C ASP A 34 -17.28 -12.26 -15.25
N ASN A 35 -18.18 -12.46 -16.21
CA ASN A 35 -17.88 -12.72 -17.61
C ASN A 35 -16.98 -13.94 -17.88
N VAL A 36 -16.93 -14.90 -16.95
CA VAL A 36 -16.11 -16.11 -17.07
C VAL A 36 -16.87 -17.21 -17.82
N GLY A 37 -16.24 -17.75 -18.86
CA GLY A 37 -16.80 -18.85 -19.66
C GLY A 37 -16.83 -20.20 -18.92
N SER A 38 -17.74 -21.09 -19.32
CA SER A 38 -17.82 -22.44 -18.73
C SER A 38 -16.56 -23.28 -19.00
N THR A 39 -15.99 -23.16 -20.20
CA THR A 39 -14.72 -23.80 -20.59
C THR A 39 -13.54 -23.25 -19.79
N GLN A 40 -13.51 -21.93 -19.56
CA GLN A 40 -12.50 -21.28 -18.73
C GLN A 40 -12.56 -21.77 -17.29
N LEU A 41 -13.75 -21.82 -16.67
CA LEU A 41 -13.92 -22.40 -15.32
C LEU A 41 -13.49 -23.86 -15.24
N GLN A 42 -13.73 -24.65 -16.29
CA GLN A 42 -13.25 -26.04 -16.33
C GLN A 42 -11.73 -26.14 -16.40
N ASN A 43 -11.07 -25.26 -17.16
CA ASN A 43 -9.61 -25.21 -17.23
C ASN A 43 -9.01 -24.76 -15.90
N ILE A 44 -9.59 -23.75 -15.25
CA ILE A 44 -9.19 -23.31 -13.91
C ILE A 44 -9.34 -24.46 -12.90
N ARG A 45 -10.46 -25.18 -12.94
CA ARG A 45 -10.67 -26.37 -12.10
C ARG A 45 -9.69 -27.50 -12.39
N LYS A 46 -9.13 -27.59 -13.60
CA LYS A 46 -8.09 -28.58 -13.92
C LYS A 46 -6.72 -28.14 -13.40
N GLY A 47 -6.40 -26.85 -13.48
CA GLY A 47 -5.17 -26.29 -12.92
C GLY A 47 -5.12 -26.44 -11.40
N LEU A 48 -6.23 -26.10 -10.74
CA LEU A 48 -6.36 -26.17 -9.27
C LEU A 48 -6.54 -27.60 -8.71
N ARG A 49 -6.51 -28.65 -9.53
CA ARG A 49 -6.71 -30.03 -9.05
C ARG A 49 -5.50 -30.50 -8.25
N GLY A 50 -5.74 -30.90 -7.01
CA GLY A 50 -4.73 -31.41 -6.09
C GLY A 50 -4.82 -30.64 -4.79
N ASP A 51 -4.52 -29.35 -4.88
CA ASP A 51 -4.37 -28.47 -3.71
C ASP A 51 -5.66 -27.74 -3.35
N SER A 52 -6.54 -27.54 -4.35
CA SER A 52 -7.68 -26.63 -4.24
C SER A 52 -8.99 -27.16 -4.82
N VAL A 53 -10.11 -26.79 -4.20
CA VAL A 53 -11.45 -27.15 -4.65
C VAL A 53 -12.28 -25.89 -4.88
N VAL A 54 -12.66 -25.66 -6.14
CA VAL A 54 -13.57 -24.57 -6.51
C VAL A 54 -15.02 -25.01 -6.33
N LEU A 55 -15.78 -24.24 -5.55
CA LEU A 55 -17.20 -24.44 -5.37
C LEU A 55 -17.98 -23.14 -5.65
N MET A 56 -18.93 -23.24 -6.58
CA MET A 56 -19.86 -22.16 -6.91
C MET A 56 -21.24 -22.51 -6.36
N GLY A 57 -21.95 -21.51 -5.85
CA GLY A 57 -23.30 -21.70 -5.32
C GLY A 57 -24.13 -20.44 -5.31
N LYS A 58 -25.41 -20.58 -4.94
CA LYS A 58 -26.30 -19.43 -4.75
C LYS A 58 -26.00 -18.76 -3.40
N ASN A 59 -25.79 -17.45 -3.39
CA ASN A 59 -25.39 -16.70 -2.20
C ASN A 59 -26.32 -16.92 -1.00
N THR A 60 -27.64 -16.99 -1.22
CA THR A 60 -28.61 -17.24 -0.14
C THR A 60 -28.45 -18.61 0.50
N MET A 61 -28.07 -19.63 -0.30
CA MET A 61 -27.78 -20.96 0.22
C MET A 61 -26.47 -20.95 0.99
N MET A 62 -25.39 -20.42 0.41
CA MET A 62 -24.08 -20.36 1.07
C MET A 62 -24.14 -19.60 2.41
N LYS A 63 -24.87 -18.48 2.46
CA LYS A 63 -25.09 -17.74 3.71
C LYS A 63 -25.85 -18.55 4.76
N ARG A 64 -26.82 -19.37 4.34
CA ARG A 64 -27.55 -20.26 5.26
C ARG A 64 -26.65 -21.38 5.78
N THR A 65 -25.91 -22.05 4.90
CA THR A 65 -25.04 -23.17 5.28
C THR A 65 -23.97 -22.71 6.27
N ILE A 66 -23.34 -21.56 6.03
CA ILE A 66 -22.34 -20.96 6.93
C ILE A 66 -22.93 -20.66 8.32
N ARG A 67 -24.15 -20.09 8.39
CA ARG A 67 -24.81 -19.81 9.68
C ARG A 67 -25.08 -21.09 10.47
N VAL A 68 -25.70 -22.07 9.82
CA VAL A 68 -26.01 -23.37 10.44
C VAL A 68 -24.74 -24.10 10.85
N HIS A 69 -23.69 -24.03 10.05
CA HIS A 69 -22.39 -24.62 10.35
C HIS A 69 -21.72 -23.92 11.55
N SER A 70 -21.77 -22.58 11.62
CA SER A 70 -21.24 -21.83 12.76
C SER A 70 -21.94 -22.16 14.08
N GLU A 71 -23.25 -22.44 14.04
CA GLU A 71 -24.02 -22.88 15.21
C GLU A 71 -23.62 -24.29 15.67
N LYS A 72 -23.28 -25.18 14.72
CA LYS A 72 -22.88 -26.57 14.99
C LYS A 72 -21.43 -26.68 15.46
N SER A 73 -20.51 -26.02 14.77
CA SER A 73 -19.07 -26.10 15.04
C SER A 73 -18.61 -25.12 16.13
N GLY A 74 -19.43 -24.11 16.48
CA GLY A 74 -19.12 -23.10 17.49
C GLY A 74 -18.11 -22.03 17.04
N ASN A 75 -17.55 -22.16 15.83
CA ASN A 75 -16.58 -21.24 15.25
C ASN A 75 -17.25 -19.98 14.71
N LYS A 76 -17.26 -18.92 15.53
CA LYS A 76 -17.84 -17.62 15.18
C LYS A 76 -17.07 -16.88 14.08
N ALA A 77 -15.82 -17.25 13.85
CA ALA A 77 -14.95 -16.56 12.91
C ALA A 77 -15.43 -16.70 11.44
N ILE A 78 -16.10 -17.81 11.11
CA ILE A 78 -16.68 -18.09 9.78
C ILE A 78 -17.79 -17.09 9.43
N LEU A 79 -18.40 -16.43 10.42
CA LEU A 79 -19.43 -15.40 10.20
C LEU A 79 -18.89 -14.18 9.43
N ASN A 80 -17.57 -13.96 9.46
CA ASN A 80 -16.91 -12.89 8.71
C ASN A 80 -17.03 -13.06 7.19
N LEU A 81 -17.35 -14.27 6.70
CA LEU A 81 -17.59 -14.55 5.27
C LEU A 81 -18.96 -14.05 4.78
N LEU A 82 -19.96 -13.89 5.67
CA LEU A 82 -21.33 -13.52 5.30
C LEU A 82 -21.46 -12.19 4.54
N PRO A 83 -20.79 -11.09 4.93
CA PRO A 83 -20.87 -9.84 4.19
C PRO A 83 -20.22 -9.92 2.81
N LEU A 84 -19.24 -10.80 2.60
CA LEU A 84 -18.44 -10.87 1.38
C LEU A 84 -19.14 -11.65 0.25
N LEU A 85 -20.16 -12.45 0.57
CA LEU A 85 -20.93 -13.20 -0.42
C LEU A 85 -21.99 -12.32 -1.11
N GLN A 86 -21.56 -11.43 -2.01
CA GLN A 86 -22.41 -10.52 -2.79
C GLN A 86 -22.04 -10.55 -4.27
N GLY A 87 -23.02 -10.52 -5.18
CA GLY A 87 -22.75 -10.63 -6.62
C GLY A 87 -22.47 -12.06 -7.09
N ASN A 88 -21.72 -12.22 -8.18
CA ASN A 88 -21.38 -13.51 -8.78
C ASN A 88 -20.12 -14.10 -8.14
N VAL A 89 -20.28 -14.65 -6.94
CA VAL A 89 -19.14 -15.09 -6.11
C VAL A 89 -19.00 -16.61 -6.09
N GLY A 90 -17.74 -17.05 -6.12
CA GLY A 90 -17.28 -18.41 -5.88
C GLY A 90 -16.38 -18.50 -4.66
N LEU A 91 -16.30 -19.71 -4.09
CA LEU A 91 -15.36 -20.04 -3.03
C LEU A 91 -14.33 -21.02 -3.57
N ILE A 92 -13.06 -20.75 -3.33
CA ILE A 92 -11.96 -21.68 -3.57
C ILE A 92 -11.41 -22.09 -2.21
N PHE A 93 -11.52 -23.38 -1.90
CA PHE A 93 -10.96 -23.96 -0.69
C PHE A 93 -9.56 -24.47 -1.01
N THR A 94 -8.56 -24.13 -0.20
CA THR A 94 -7.15 -24.38 -0.51
C THR A 94 -6.42 -24.93 0.71
N LYS A 95 -5.51 -25.89 0.48
CA LYS A 95 -4.53 -26.34 1.50
C LYS A 95 -3.13 -25.78 1.25
N GLY A 96 -2.85 -25.37 0.00
CA GLY A 96 -1.60 -24.74 -0.38
C GLY A 96 -1.58 -23.24 -0.07
N ASP A 97 -0.47 -22.59 -0.40
CA ASP A 97 -0.24 -21.19 -0.07
C ASP A 97 -1.13 -20.24 -0.88
N LEU A 98 -1.64 -19.21 -0.21
CA LEU A 98 -2.58 -18.23 -0.78
C LEU A 98 -2.01 -17.50 -2.01
N LYS A 99 -0.69 -17.26 -2.02
CA LYS A 99 0.01 -16.59 -3.12
C LYS A 99 0.06 -17.45 -4.37
N GLU A 100 0.45 -18.72 -4.24
CA GLU A 100 0.54 -19.66 -5.36
C GLU A 100 -0.82 -19.84 -6.04
N VAL A 101 -1.89 -19.99 -5.26
CA VAL A 101 -3.25 -20.13 -5.80
C VAL A 101 -3.69 -18.87 -6.53
N SER A 102 -3.37 -17.68 -6.00
CA SER A 102 -3.68 -16.41 -6.66
C SER A 102 -2.94 -16.28 -8.00
N GLU A 103 -1.66 -16.64 -8.04
CA GLU A 103 -0.85 -16.64 -9.25
C GLU A 103 -1.36 -17.65 -10.29
N GLU A 104 -1.73 -18.86 -9.86
CA GLU A 104 -2.32 -19.87 -10.73
C GLU A 104 -3.63 -19.41 -11.35
N VAL A 105 -4.51 -18.82 -10.54
CA VAL A 105 -5.76 -18.23 -11.02
C VAL A 105 -5.46 -17.08 -11.99
N GLY A 106 -4.43 -16.28 -11.71
CA GLY A 106 -3.95 -15.18 -12.55
C GLY A 106 -3.43 -15.61 -13.93
N LYS A 107 -2.88 -16.82 -14.07
CA LYS A 107 -2.41 -17.39 -15.35
C LYS A 107 -3.58 -17.67 -16.31
N TYR A 108 -4.76 -18.03 -15.81
CA TYR A 108 -5.92 -18.42 -16.63
C TYR A 108 -6.82 -17.24 -17.04
N LYS A 109 -6.21 -16.13 -17.45
CA LYS A 109 -6.93 -14.99 -18.03
C LYS A 109 -7.19 -15.23 -19.51
N VAL A 110 -8.44 -15.05 -19.93
CA VAL A 110 -8.84 -15.25 -21.33
C VAL A 110 -9.17 -13.89 -21.93
N GLY A 111 -8.56 -13.61 -23.08
CA GLY A 111 -8.89 -12.43 -23.89
C GLY A 111 -10.34 -12.49 -24.36
N ALA A 112 -11.06 -11.39 -24.20
CA ALA A 112 -12.45 -11.23 -24.54
C ALA A 112 -12.64 -10.02 -25.45
N PRO A 113 -13.53 -10.14 -26.46
CA PRO A 113 -13.89 -9.01 -27.30
C PRO A 113 -14.66 -7.97 -26.48
N ALA A 114 -14.50 -6.70 -26.83
CA ALA A 114 -15.30 -5.62 -26.26
C ALA A 114 -16.77 -5.81 -26.65
N ARG A 115 -17.68 -5.76 -25.68
CA ARG A 115 -19.12 -5.85 -25.93
C ARG A 115 -19.75 -4.47 -25.81
N VAL A 116 -20.71 -4.21 -26.69
CA VAL A 116 -21.44 -2.93 -26.75
C VAL A 116 -22.10 -2.63 -25.39
N GLY A 117 -21.92 -1.41 -24.91
CA GLY A 117 -22.55 -0.90 -23.69
C GLY A 117 -21.89 -1.33 -22.37
N LEU A 118 -20.84 -2.15 -22.39
CA LEU A 118 -20.00 -2.39 -21.22
C LEU A 118 -19.07 -1.19 -20.96
N ILE A 119 -18.73 -0.99 -19.69
CA ILE A 119 -17.73 -0.02 -19.26
C ILE A 119 -16.34 -0.62 -19.48
N ALA A 120 -15.45 0.11 -20.14
CA ALA A 120 -14.09 -0.33 -20.39
C ALA A 120 -13.24 -0.30 -19.10
N PRO A 121 -12.65 -1.43 -18.66
CA PRO A 121 -11.75 -1.47 -17.51
C PRO A 121 -10.32 -1.01 -17.83
N ILE A 122 -9.93 -1.04 -19.12
CA ILE A 122 -8.59 -0.69 -19.60
C ILE A 122 -8.74 0.18 -20.86
N ASP A 123 -7.79 1.07 -21.09
CA ASP A 123 -7.72 1.92 -22.29
C ASP A 123 -7.43 1.04 -23.52
N VAL A 124 -8.16 1.24 -24.61
CA VAL A 124 -8.03 0.43 -25.83
C VAL A 124 -7.32 1.23 -26.91
N VAL A 125 -6.11 0.80 -27.25
CA VAL A 125 -5.29 1.39 -28.32
C VAL A 125 -5.28 0.46 -29.53
N VAL A 126 -5.45 1.03 -30.72
CA VAL A 126 -5.25 0.29 -31.97
C VAL A 126 -3.83 0.53 -32.48
N PRO A 127 -3.02 -0.52 -32.70
CA PRO A 127 -1.66 -0.37 -33.19
C PRO A 127 -1.64 0.04 -34.69
N PRO A 128 -0.58 0.74 -35.15
CA PRO A 128 -0.38 1.00 -36.56
C PRO A 128 -0.05 -0.30 -37.31
N GLY A 129 -0.44 -0.39 -38.58
CA GLY A 129 -0.16 -1.54 -39.44
C GLY A 129 -1.32 -1.97 -40.33
N ASN A 130 -1.06 -3.02 -41.12
CA ASN A 130 -2.00 -3.56 -42.10
C ASN A 130 -3.16 -4.29 -41.40
N THR A 131 -4.39 -3.88 -41.71
CA THR A 131 -5.59 -4.46 -41.11
C THR A 131 -6.07 -5.73 -41.81
N GLY A 132 -5.62 -5.97 -43.05
CA GLY A 132 -6.09 -7.08 -43.89
C GLY A 132 -7.53 -6.95 -44.37
N LEU A 133 -8.17 -5.79 -44.16
CA LEU A 133 -9.54 -5.53 -44.62
C LEU A 133 -9.56 -4.95 -46.03
N ASP A 134 -10.63 -5.27 -46.75
CA ASP A 134 -10.93 -4.75 -48.08
C ASP A 134 -11.17 -3.23 -48.05
N PRO A 135 -10.79 -2.49 -49.11
CA PRO A 135 -10.92 -1.03 -49.16
C PRO A 135 -12.37 -0.54 -49.12
N SER A 136 -13.34 -1.42 -49.41
CA SER A 136 -14.77 -1.13 -49.28
C SER A 136 -15.21 -0.83 -47.84
N GLN A 137 -14.47 -1.31 -46.84
CA GLN A 137 -14.80 -1.16 -45.42
C GLN A 137 -14.05 0.00 -44.74
N THR A 138 -13.46 0.92 -45.51
CA THR A 138 -12.77 2.11 -44.99
C THR A 138 -13.69 3.08 -44.23
N SER A 139 -14.99 3.06 -44.51
CA SER A 139 -15.99 3.91 -43.85
C SER A 139 -16.02 3.75 -42.32
N PHE A 140 -15.77 2.55 -41.79
CA PHE A 140 -15.76 2.31 -40.34
C PHE A 140 -14.62 3.06 -39.62
N PHE A 141 -13.46 3.18 -40.26
CA PHE A 141 -12.31 3.88 -39.71
C PHE A 141 -12.50 5.40 -39.74
N GLN A 142 -13.17 5.90 -40.78
CA GLN A 142 -13.48 7.33 -40.92
C GLN A 142 -14.46 7.80 -39.86
N VAL A 143 -15.49 7.01 -39.55
CA VAL A 143 -16.49 7.34 -38.50
C VAL A 143 -15.84 7.49 -37.12
N LEU A 144 -14.78 6.72 -36.85
CA LEU A 144 -14.06 6.74 -35.58
C LEU A 144 -12.82 7.65 -35.60
N ASN A 145 -12.67 8.48 -36.65
CA ASN A 145 -11.55 9.39 -36.84
C ASN A 145 -10.16 8.70 -36.79
N ILE A 146 -10.06 7.43 -37.21
CA ILE A 146 -8.77 6.75 -37.32
C ILE A 146 -8.15 7.08 -38.70
N PRO A 147 -6.95 7.70 -38.73
CA PRO A 147 -6.27 7.97 -39.99
C PRO A 147 -5.76 6.67 -40.61
N THR A 148 -6.30 6.35 -41.79
CA THR A 148 -5.95 5.14 -42.55
C THR A 148 -5.55 5.51 -43.97
N LYS A 149 -4.68 4.69 -44.57
CA LYS A 149 -4.23 4.81 -45.97
C LYS A 149 -4.43 3.48 -46.68
N ILE A 150 -4.83 3.53 -47.94
CA ILE A 150 -4.95 2.33 -48.77
C ILE A 150 -3.58 2.04 -49.38
N ASN A 151 -2.95 0.96 -48.94
CA ASN A 151 -1.67 0.49 -49.46
C ASN A 151 -1.87 -0.92 -50.05
N LYS A 152 -1.48 -1.08 -51.32
CA LYS A 152 -1.53 -2.37 -52.05
C LYS A 152 -2.91 -3.08 -52.01
N GLY A 153 -4.00 -2.31 -52.05
CA GLY A 153 -5.36 -2.85 -52.04
C GLY A 153 -5.88 -3.28 -50.66
N THR A 154 -5.16 -2.96 -49.58
CA THR A 154 -5.60 -3.19 -48.18
C THR A 154 -5.55 -1.89 -47.38
N VAL A 155 -6.35 -1.80 -46.30
CA VAL A 155 -6.38 -0.64 -45.41
C VAL A 155 -5.26 -0.74 -44.36
N GLU A 156 -4.42 0.27 -44.26
CA GLU A 156 -3.31 0.38 -43.29
C GLU A 156 -3.55 1.55 -42.33
N ILE A 157 -3.33 1.34 -41.04
CA ILE A 157 -3.42 2.36 -39.98
C ILE A 157 -2.08 3.07 -39.86
N ILE A 158 -2.07 4.41 -40.00
CA ILE A 158 -0.83 5.21 -40.04
C ILE A 158 -0.31 5.46 -38.62
N THR A 159 -1.18 5.91 -37.73
CA THR A 159 -0.83 6.29 -36.36
C THR A 159 -1.65 5.49 -35.35
N PRO A 160 -1.05 5.08 -34.21
CA PRO A 160 -1.83 4.52 -33.12
C PRO A 160 -2.83 5.56 -32.60
N VAL A 161 -4.08 5.13 -32.39
CA VAL A 161 -5.13 5.98 -31.81
C VAL A 161 -5.77 5.24 -30.64
N GLU A 162 -5.91 5.95 -29.53
CA GLU A 162 -6.73 5.54 -28.38
C GLU A 162 -8.21 5.62 -28.75
N LEU A 163 -8.87 4.47 -28.84
CA LEU A 163 -10.30 4.41 -29.17
C LEU A 163 -11.18 4.66 -27.96
N ILE A 164 -10.85 4.03 -26.83
CA ILE A 164 -11.71 3.99 -25.64
C ILE A 164 -10.83 4.26 -24.42
N LYS A 165 -11.27 5.18 -23.56
CA LYS A 165 -10.65 5.42 -22.26
C LYS A 165 -11.31 4.57 -21.17
N LYS A 166 -10.58 4.31 -20.10
CA LYS A 166 -11.10 3.68 -18.89
C LYS A 166 -12.33 4.42 -18.37
N GLY A 167 -13.41 3.68 -18.16
CA GLY A 167 -14.68 4.22 -17.67
C GLY A 167 -15.70 4.57 -18.75
N ASP A 168 -15.30 4.63 -20.02
CA ASP A 168 -16.23 4.91 -21.12
C ASP A 168 -17.01 3.66 -21.53
N LYS A 169 -18.23 3.88 -22.03
CA LYS A 169 -19.08 2.82 -22.56
C LYS A 169 -18.65 2.50 -23.98
N VAL A 170 -18.43 1.22 -24.25
CA VAL A 170 -18.04 0.74 -25.59
C VAL A 170 -19.18 0.99 -26.59
N GLY A 171 -18.87 1.74 -27.66
CA GLY A 171 -19.78 1.98 -28.78
C GLY A 171 -19.99 0.75 -29.67
N SER A 172 -21.08 0.70 -30.43
CA SER A 172 -21.34 -0.39 -31.37
C SER A 172 -20.31 -0.45 -32.51
N SER A 173 -19.93 0.71 -33.04
CA SER A 173 -18.94 0.84 -34.11
C SER A 173 -17.54 0.43 -33.66
N GLU A 174 -17.14 0.80 -32.44
CA GLU A 174 -15.83 0.47 -31.85
C GLU A 174 -15.70 -1.04 -31.61
N ALA A 175 -16.71 -1.67 -30.99
CA ALA A 175 -16.72 -3.10 -30.75
C ALA A 175 -16.65 -3.92 -32.04
N ALA A 176 -17.40 -3.50 -33.08
CA ALA A 176 -17.39 -4.15 -34.38
C ALA A 176 -16.02 -4.03 -35.07
N LEU A 177 -15.36 -2.87 -34.97
CA LEU A 177 -14.03 -2.66 -35.53
C LEU A 177 -13.00 -3.53 -34.81
N LEU A 178 -12.98 -3.53 -33.47
CA LEU A 178 -12.06 -4.35 -32.68
C LEU A 178 -12.23 -5.85 -32.95
N ALA A 179 -13.47 -6.30 -33.14
CA ALA A 179 -13.76 -7.69 -33.52
C ALA A 179 -13.22 -8.04 -34.92
N LYS A 180 -13.32 -7.12 -35.89
CA LYS A 180 -12.78 -7.32 -37.25
C LYS A 180 -11.25 -7.32 -37.28
N LEU A 181 -10.61 -6.48 -36.46
CA LEU A 181 -9.15 -6.47 -36.31
C LEU A 181 -8.63 -7.67 -35.50
N GLY A 182 -9.52 -8.49 -34.92
CA GLY A 182 -9.13 -9.61 -34.05
C GLY A 182 -8.52 -9.18 -32.72
N ILE A 183 -8.61 -7.90 -32.36
CA ILE A 183 -8.07 -7.34 -31.12
C ILE A 183 -9.05 -7.65 -29.98
N ARG A 184 -8.55 -8.29 -28.93
CA ARG A 184 -9.32 -8.68 -27.74
C ARG A 184 -8.77 -7.89 -26.55
N PRO A 185 -9.23 -6.65 -26.33
CA PRO A 185 -8.56 -5.73 -25.42
C PRO A 185 -8.79 -6.05 -23.94
N PHE A 186 -9.86 -6.75 -23.60
CA PHE A 186 -10.19 -7.06 -22.22
C PHE A 186 -9.78 -8.48 -21.89
N SER A 187 -9.10 -8.68 -20.76
CA SER A 187 -8.85 -10.01 -20.21
C SER A 187 -9.79 -10.26 -19.04
N TYR A 188 -10.67 -11.26 -19.15
CA TYR A 188 -11.48 -11.70 -18.02
C TYR A 188 -10.89 -12.95 -17.40
N GLY A 189 -10.92 -12.99 -16.08
CA GLY A 189 -10.48 -14.09 -15.25
C GLY A 189 -11.27 -14.11 -13.96
N LEU A 190 -10.99 -15.11 -13.16
CA LEU A 190 -11.42 -15.11 -11.76
C LEU A 190 -10.62 -14.04 -11.01
N VAL A 191 -11.31 -13.10 -10.38
CA VAL A 191 -10.68 -12.04 -9.58
C VAL A 191 -10.83 -12.37 -8.11
N VAL A 192 -9.73 -12.40 -7.37
CA VAL A 192 -9.76 -12.62 -5.92
C VAL A 192 -10.19 -11.32 -5.25
N GLU A 193 -11.35 -11.34 -4.59
CA GLU A 193 -11.87 -10.15 -3.89
C GLU A 193 -11.36 -10.07 -2.46
N ASN A 194 -11.40 -11.20 -1.75
CA ASN A 194 -10.99 -11.31 -0.36
C ASN A 194 -10.50 -12.72 -0.08
N VAL A 195 -9.61 -12.84 0.90
CA VAL A 195 -9.14 -14.14 1.38
C VAL A 195 -9.49 -14.28 2.84
N TYR A 196 -9.93 -15.48 3.22
CA TYR A 196 -10.20 -15.84 4.59
C TYR A 196 -9.20 -16.89 5.04
N ASP A 197 -8.62 -16.67 6.20
CA ASP A 197 -7.66 -17.57 6.83
C ASP A 197 -7.88 -17.57 8.35
N ASP A 198 -8.24 -18.73 8.90
CA ASP A 198 -8.42 -18.97 10.35
C ASP A 198 -9.15 -17.86 11.13
N GLY A 199 -10.14 -17.23 10.48
CA GLY A 199 -10.99 -16.20 11.09
C GLY A 199 -10.65 -14.76 10.72
N SER A 200 -9.50 -14.54 10.09
CA SER A 200 -9.09 -13.25 9.56
C SER A 200 -9.51 -13.11 8.11
N VAL A 201 -9.89 -11.90 7.71
CA VAL A 201 -10.19 -11.56 6.31
C VAL A 201 -9.12 -10.60 5.82
N PHE A 202 -8.48 -10.97 4.72
CA PHE A 202 -7.46 -10.18 4.04
C PHE A 202 -8.00 -9.61 2.73
N SER A 203 -7.64 -8.36 2.45
CA SER A 203 -7.77 -7.78 1.12
C SER A 203 -6.64 -8.29 0.21
N PRO A 204 -6.84 -8.32 -1.11
CA PRO A 204 -5.86 -8.83 -2.07
C PRO A 204 -4.54 -8.05 -2.03
N GLU A 205 -4.59 -6.75 -1.70
CA GLU A 205 -3.40 -5.89 -1.55
C GLU A 205 -2.39 -6.41 -0.52
N VAL A 206 -2.84 -7.15 0.49
CA VAL A 206 -1.96 -7.74 1.50
C VAL A 206 -1.15 -8.91 0.92
N LEU A 207 -1.67 -9.61 -0.09
CA LEU A 207 -0.98 -10.72 -0.75
C LEU A 207 0.15 -10.23 -1.64
N ASP A 208 -0.02 -9.05 -2.25
CA ASP A 208 0.96 -8.45 -3.17
C ASP A 208 2.13 -7.77 -2.44
N LEU A 209 2.19 -7.83 -1.10
CA LEU A 209 3.33 -7.33 -0.33
C LEU A 209 4.58 -8.17 -0.62
N THR A 210 5.58 -7.50 -1.18
CA THR A 210 6.90 -8.08 -1.44
C THR A 210 7.78 -8.02 -0.19
N GLU A 211 8.78 -8.90 -0.12
CA GLU A 211 9.76 -8.90 0.98
C GLU A 211 10.64 -7.64 0.94
N ASP A 212 10.89 -7.11 -0.25
CA ASP A 212 11.66 -5.88 -0.45
C ASP A 212 10.98 -4.65 0.18
N ASP A 213 9.66 -4.56 0.08
CA ASP A 213 8.89 -3.50 0.74
C ASP A 213 9.01 -3.56 2.26
N LEU A 214 9.04 -4.78 2.82
CA LEU A 214 9.23 -5.00 4.26
C LEU A 214 10.64 -4.63 4.69
N MET A 215 11.66 -5.01 3.92
CA MET A 215 13.05 -4.64 4.18
C MET A 215 13.26 -3.12 4.12
N GLY A 216 12.67 -2.44 3.13
CA GLY A 216 12.73 -0.98 3.00
C GLY A 216 12.11 -0.27 4.20
N ARG A 217 10.91 -0.71 4.64
CA ARG A 217 10.26 -0.15 5.84
C ARG A 217 11.04 -0.44 7.10
N PHE A 218 11.59 -1.65 7.24
CA PHE A 218 12.41 -2.01 8.39
C PHE A 218 13.69 -1.17 8.46
N ALA A 219 14.41 -1.01 7.35
CA ALA A 219 15.60 -0.17 7.26
C ALA A 219 15.29 1.28 7.61
N SER A 220 14.14 1.81 7.15
CA SER A 220 13.69 3.16 7.51
C SER A 220 13.40 3.30 9.02
N GLY A 221 12.86 2.26 9.65
CA GLY A 221 12.64 2.25 11.09
C GLY A 221 13.95 2.27 11.87
N VAL A 222 14.94 1.46 11.45
CA VAL A 222 16.27 1.45 12.08
C VAL A 222 16.96 2.80 11.92
N SER A 223 16.90 3.43 10.75
CA SER A 223 17.52 4.74 10.52
C SER A 223 16.87 5.86 11.34
N MET A 224 15.55 5.81 11.55
CA MET A 224 14.86 6.75 12.45
C MET A 224 15.30 6.57 13.91
N VAL A 225 15.44 5.33 14.38
CA VAL A 225 15.90 5.05 15.74
C VAL A 225 17.34 5.49 15.94
N THR A 226 18.23 5.25 14.97
CA THR A 226 19.62 5.73 15.05
C THR A 226 19.67 7.26 15.03
N ALA A 227 18.90 7.92 14.16
CA ALA A 227 18.81 9.38 14.13
C ALA A 227 18.33 9.97 15.47
N LEU A 228 17.32 9.37 16.10
CA LEU A 228 16.84 9.78 17.42
C LEU A 228 17.93 9.60 18.50
N SER A 229 18.64 8.46 18.50
CA SER A 229 19.72 8.23 19.47
C SER A 229 20.87 9.23 19.33
N LEU A 230 21.19 9.64 18.09
CA LEU A 230 22.20 10.64 17.80
C LEU A 230 21.78 12.03 18.29
N ALA A 231 20.52 12.42 18.07
CA ALA A 231 20.00 13.71 18.51
C ALA A 231 19.96 13.85 20.04
N ILE A 232 19.67 12.76 20.76
CA ILE A 232 19.61 12.72 22.23
C ILE A 232 21.02 12.56 22.84
N ALA A 233 22.04 12.29 22.02
CA ALA A 233 23.39 11.95 22.44
C ALA A 233 23.44 10.78 23.44
N TYR A 234 22.54 9.81 23.27
CA TYR A 234 22.48 8.62 24.10
C TYR A 234 23.19 7.46 23.40
N PRO A 235 24.28 6.90 23.98
CA PRO A 235 25.07 5.86 23.32
C PRO A 235 24.34 4.52 23.36
N THR A 236 23.53 4.25 22.33
CA THR A 236 23.03 2.92 22.02
C THR A 236 24.07 2.14 21.23
N LEU A 237 24.00 0.80 21.21
CA LEU A 237 24.92 -0.03 20.42
C LEU A 237 24.95 0.35 18.93
N ALA A 238 23.80 0.72 18.37
CA ALA A 238 23.70 1.18 16.99
C ALA A 238 24.15 2.64 16.80
N GLY A 239 23.94 3.51 17.80
CA GLY A 239 24.26 4.95 17.73
C GLY A 239 25.72 5.29 18.05
N ALA A 240 26.37 4.52 18.92
CA ALA A 240 27.73 4.79 19.41
C ALA A 240 28.78 5.01 18.30
N PRO A 241 28.92 4.14 17.27
CA PRO A 241 29.90 4.38 16.20
C PRO A 241 29.59 5.65 15.41
N HIS A 242 28.31 5.96 15.19
CA HIS A 242 27.89 7.16 14.48
C HIS A 242 28.14 8.45 15.29
N MET A 243 28.10 8.40 16.63
CA MET A 243 28.45 9.54 17.48
C MET A 243 29.92 9.94 17.32
N PHE A 244 30.83 8.96 17.38
CA PHE A 244 32.26 9.21 17.17
C PHE A 244 32.57 9.69 15.76
N ALA A 245 31.92 9.09 14.75
CA ALA A 245 32.08 9.51 13.36
C ALA A 245 31.61 10.96 13.13
N ASN A 246 30.50 11.39 13.74
CA ASN A 246 30.02 12.76 13.62
C ASN A 246 30.93 13.77 14.31
N ALA A 247 31.45 13.45 15.51
CA ALA A 247 32.43 14.29 16.19
C ALA A 247 33.69 14.46 15.33
N TYR A 248 34.18 13.37 14.73
CA TYR A 248 35.32 13.40 13.82
C TYR A 248 35.04 14.24 12.56
N LYS A 249 33.86 14.11 11.94
CA LYS A 249 33.44 14.93 10.79
C LYS A 249 33.43 16.43 11.10
N ASN A 250 32.98 16.84 12.30
CA ASN A 250 32.95 18.27 12.68
C ASN A 250 34.36 18.85 12.81
N VAL A 251 35.30 18.10 13.39
CA VAL A 251 36.71 18.52 13.49
C VAL A 251 37.37 18.57 12.11
N LEU A 252 37.08 17.57 11.26
CA LEU A 252 37.56 17.55 9.88
C LEU A 252 37.03 18.74 9.07
N ALA A 253 35.76 19.11 9.21
CA ALA A 253 35.18 20.25 8.52
C ALA A 253 35.94 21.55 8.84
N ILE A 254 36.24 21.80 10.13
CA ILE A 254 37.02 22.97 10.56
C ILE A 254 38.44 22.91 9.98
N ALA A 255 39.08 21.75 9.98
CA ALA A 255 40.44 21.59 9.44
C ALA A 255 40.51 21.82 7.91
N VAL A 256 39.44 21.46 7.18
CA VAL A 256 39.31 21.74 5.74
C VAL A 256 39.13 23.23 5.49
N GLU A 257 38.29 23.92 6.25
CA GLU A 257 38.03 25.36 6.07
C GLU A 257 39.21 26.26 6.48
N THR A 258 39.98 25.85 7.49
CA THR A 258 41.08 26.65 8.06
C THR A 258 42.47 26.30 7.51
N ASP A 259 42.55 25.41 6.51
CA ASP A 259 43.78 24.85 5.93
C ASP A 259 44.77 24.21 6.93
N TYR A 260 44.40 24.07 8.19
CA TYR A 260 45.24 23.46 9.23
C TYR A 260 45.48 21.96 8.99
N THR A 261 46.73 21.52 8.98
CA THR A 261 47.12 20.13 8.65
C THR A 261 47.31 19.28 9.90
N PHE A 262 46.73 18.08 9.88
CA PHE A 262 46.91 17.03 10.89
C PHE A 262 47.01 15.69 10.13
N PRO A 263 47.79 14.69 10.60
CA PRO A 263 48.03 13.45 9.86
C PRO A 263 46.76 12.70 9.41
N GLN A 264 45.67 12.83 10.16
CA GLN A 264 44.38 12.19 9.82
C GLN A 264 43.50 13.06 8.90
N ALA A 265 43.75 14.37 8.84
CA ALA A 265 43.06 15.33 7.97
C ALA A 265 43.73 15.47 6.60
N GLU A 266 45.03 15.19 6.50
CA GLU A 266 45.80 15.20 5.25
C GLU A 266 45.25 14.19 4.26
N GLN A 267 44.94 12.97 4.71
CA GLN A 267 44.30 11.96 3.87
C GLN A 267 42.99 12.50 3.27
N VAL A 268 42.12 13.10 4.08
CA VAL A 268 40.83 13.65 3.61
C VAL A 268 41.02 14.84 2.67
N LYS A 269 42.04 15.68 2.90
CA LYS A 269 42.40 16.79 2.00
C LYS A 269 42.93 16.29 0.65
N GLU A 270 43.67 15.19 0.63
CA GLU A 270 44.12 14.53 -0.61
C GLU A 270 42.94 13.87 -1.34
N TYR A 271 42.02 13.22 -0.63
CA TYR A 271 40.78 12.68 -1.20
C TYR A 271 39.90 13.77 -1.84
N LEU A 272 39.81 14.96 -1.23
CA LEU A 272 39.03 16.07 -1.76
C LEU A 272 39.70 16.78 -2.95
N LYS A 273 41.04 16.78 -3.02
CA LYS A 273 41.79 17.38 -4.12
C LYS A 273 41.83 16.49 -5.37
N ASP A 274 41.89 15.16 -5.20
CA ASP A 274 41.96 14.20 -6.30
C ASP A 274 40.98 13.03 -6.08
N PRO A 275 39.69 13.16 -6.42
CA PRO A 275 38.70 12.08 -6.27
C PRO A 275 38.99 10.86 -7.17
N SER A 276 39.79 11.02 -8.23
CA SER A 276 40.15 9.95 -9.18
C SER A 276 41.27 9.02 -8.68
N LYS A 277 42.15 9.46 -7.77
CA LYS A 277 43.29 8.66 -7.29
C LYS A 277 42.88 7.48 -6.40
N PHE A 278 41.67 7.51 -5.85
CA PHE A 278 41.15 6.42 -5.01
C PHE A 278 39.93 5.70 -5.59
N ALA A 279 39.33 6.20 -6.68
CA ALA A 279 38.34 5.45 -7.45
C ALA A 279 38.96 4.19 -8.12
N VAL A 280 40.25 4.25 -8.44
CA VAL A 280 41.03 3.08 -8.93
C VAL A 280 41.33 2.08 -7.81
N ALA A 281 41.31 2.48 -6.54
CA ALA A 281 41.49 1.58 -5.40
C ALA A 281 40.18 0.90 -4.92
N ALA A 282 39.02 1.30 -5.47
CA ALA A 282 37.72 0.67 -5.21
C ALA A 282 37.31 -0.37 -6.27
N ALA A 283 38.16 -0.64 -7.26
CA ALA A 283 38.06 -1.76 -8.19
C ALA A 283 39.45 -2.42 -8.29
N PRO A 284 39.72 -3.56 -7.61
CA PRO A 284 38.93 -4.79 -7.72
C PRO A 284 38.66 -5.49 -6.38
N ALA A 285 37.40 -5.81 -6.11
CA ALA A 285 37.02 -6.94 -5.25
C ALA A 285 35.86 -7.69 -5.90
N ALA A 286 36.08 -8.08 -7.16
CA ALA A 286 35.38 -9.20 -7.76
C ALA A 286 36.38 -10.37 -7.83
N ALA A 287 35.97 -11.50 -7.25
CA ALA A 287 36.64 -12.80 -7.17
C ALA A 287 37.67 -13.01 -6.04
N SER A 288 37.21 -13.65 -4.95
CA SER A 288 37.91 -14.82 -4.40
C SER A 288 36.97 -15.65 -3.52
N GLY A 289 36.31 -16.64 -4.13
CA GLY A 289 35.89 -17.83 -3.42
C GLY A 289 37.05 -18.84 -3.42
N GLY A 290 37.32 -19.46 -2.26
CA GLY A 290 37.89 -20.80 -2.16
C GLY A 290 39.42 -20.95 -2.03
N ALA A 291 39.82 -21.45 -0.84
CA ALA A 291 40.89 -22.42 -0.56
C ALA A 291 42.38 -21.98 -0.50
N ALA A 292 42.89 -22.01 0.74
CA ALA A 292 44.17 -22.57 1.24
C ALA A 292 45.40 -22.69 0.31
N ALA A 293 46.51 -22.01 0.67
CA ALA A 293 47.83 -22.58 1.03
C ALA A 293 48.96 -21.52 1.03
N ALA A 294 50.00 -21.77 1.85
CA ALA A 294 51.14 -20.91 2.18
C ALA A 294 52.25 -20.86 1.07
N PRO A 295 53.34 -20.05 1.23
CA PRO A 295 54.05 -19.36 0.14
C PRO A 295 55.41 -19.96 -0.31
N SER A 296 55.92 -19.55 -1.50
CA SER A 296 57.36 -19.39 -1.84
C SER A 296 57.50 -18.63 -3.19
N ALA A 297 58.09 -17.43 -3.27
CA ALA A 297 59.52 -17.12 -3.53
C ALA A 297 59.99 -17.15 -5.01
N ALA A 298 60.50 -15.99 -5.46
CA ALA A 298 61.63 -15.73 -6.38
C ALA A 298 61.44 -15.46 -7.91
N LYS A 299 62.07 -14.33 -8.32
CA LYS A 299 62.70 -13.92 -9.61
C LYS A 299 61.79 -13.65 -10.83
N GLU A 300 61.74 -12.47 -11.46
CA GLU A 300 62.74 -11.51 -12.03
C GLU A 300 63.25 -11.93 -13.43
N GLU A 301 63.26 -10.93 -14.36
CA GLU A 301 63.72 -10.89 -15.78
C GLU A 301 62.78 -11.47 -16.86
N GLU A 302 62.56 -10.88 -18.05
CA GLU A 302 62.89 -9.60 -18.69
C GLU A 302 62.15 -9.51 -20.06
N LYS A 303 61.97 -8.28 -20.58
CA LYS A 303 61.84 -7.84 -22.00
C LYS A 303 60.56 -8.01 -22.86
N LYS A 304 59.98 -6.82 -23.14
CA LYS A 304 59.31 -6.28 -24.36
C LYS A 304 59.80 -6.89 -25.70
N PRO A 305 59.00 -6.89 -26.80
CA PRO A 305 58.51 -5.64 -27.43
C PRO A 305 57.06 -5.65 -28.03
N GLU A 306 56.51 -4.44 -28.20
CA GLU A 306 55.42 -4.02 -29.12
C GLU A 306 55.78 -4.30 -30.60
N PRO A 307 54.86 -4.26 -31.62
CA PRO A 307 53.74 -3.32 -31.75
C PRO A 307 52.43 -3.78 -32.46
N GLU A 308 51.42 -2.91 -32.30
CA GLU A 308 50.33 -2.43 -33.19
C GLU A 308 49.91 -3.15 -34.50
N GLU A 309 48.58 -3.28 -34.68
CA GLU A 309 47.74 -2.76 -35.81
C GLU A 309 46.25 -3.03 -35.41
N GLU A 310 45.38 -2.04 -35.19
CA GLU A 310 44.54 -1.29 -36.17
C GLU A 310 43.70 -2.23 -37.06
N SER A 311 42.41 -2.03 -37.38
CA SER A 311 41.44 -0.93 -37.30
C SER A 311 40.06 -1.54 -37.63
N ASP A 312 38.91 -1.03 -37.16
CA ASP A 312 37.87 -0.30 -37.91
C ASP A 312 36.56 -0.64 -37.15
N GLU A 313 35.57 0.23 -36.89
CA GLU A 313 34.80 1.07 -37.82
C GLU A 313 34.19 2.27 -37.06
N ASP A 314 34.30 3.46 -37.69
CA ASP A 314 33.27 4.48 -37.94
C ASP A 314 32.13 4.71 -36.90
N GLY A 315 31.80 5.92 -36.45
CA GLY A 315 32.03 7.22 -37.04
C GLY A 315 30.71 8.00 -37.11
N LEU A 316 30.65 9.11 -36.34
CA LEU A 316 29.75 10.28 -36.47
C LEU A 316 28.30 10.07 -35.99
N GLY A 317 27.69 10.91 -35.17
CA GLY A 317 27.90 12.31 -34.75
C GLY A 317 26.49 12.80 -34.36
N PHE A 318 26.24 13.63 -33.33
CA PHE A 318 26.62 15.03 -33.19
C PHE A 318 25.99 15.46 -31.83
N ASN A 319 26.76 15.77 -30.78
CA ASN A 319 27.40 17.04 -30.42
C ASN A 319 26.47 18.23 -30.11
N ILE A 320 26.89 18.95 -29.04
CA ILE A 320 26.56 20.32 -28.60
C ILE A 320 25.22 20.42 -27.86
N GLY A 321 25.12 20.88 -26.61
CA GLY A 321 26.02 21.62 -25.73
C GLY A 321 25.16 22.47 -24.79
N GLU A 322 25.84 23.23 -23.93
CA GLU A 322 25.32 24.36 -23.12
C GLU A 322 24.52 24.01 -21.85
N ASP A 323 24.71 24.60 -20.66
CA ASP A 323 25.64 25.57 -20.07
C ASP A 323 25.41 25.50 -18.53
N VAL A 324 26.42 25.47 -17.66
CA VAL A 324 27.01 26.63 -16.92
C VAL A 324 25.98 27.68 -16.46
N ASP A 325 25.63 27.64 -15.15
CA ASP A 325 25.30 28.68 -14.12
C ASP A 325 24.75 30.09 -14.56
N PRO A 326 24.53 31.14 -13.73
CA PRO A 326 24.38 31.31 -12.28
C PRO A 326 23.26 32.33 -11.85
N TRP A 327 23.15 32.50 -10.53
CA TRP A 327 22.98 33.76 -9.76
C TRP A 327 21.61 34.46 -9.55
N SER A 328 21.49 34.89 -8.29
CA SER A 328 20.51 35.81 -7.73
C SER A 328 20.80 37.28 -8.05
N ALA A 329 19.72 38.05 -8.17
CA ALA A 329 19.56 39.44 -7.69
C ALA A 329 20.21 40.63 -8.44
N ASN A 330 19.30 41.58 -8.73
CA ASN A 330 19.33 43.03 -8.48
C ASN A 330 19.50 44.04 -9.64
N ASN A 331 18.40 44.78 -9.83
CA ASN A 331 18.25 46.24 -9.94
C ASN A 331 18.61 47.04 -11.21
N LEU A 332 17.52 47.65 -11.73
CA LEU A 332 17.33 49.05 -12.16
C LEU A 332 18.03 49.56 -13.45
N CYS A 333 17.24 49.98 -14.45
CA CYS A 333 16.94 51.41 -14.73
C CYS A 333 16.17 51.58 -16.08
N CYS A 334 15.10 52.40 -16.04
CA CYS A 334 14.44 53.26 -17.06
C CYS A 334 14.68 53.02 -18.58
N ARG A 335 13.71 53.15 -19.51
CA ARG A 335 12.77 54.28 -19.73
C ARG A 335 11.89 54.04 -20.98
N ARG A 336 10.63 54.54 -20.95
CA ARG A 336 9.80 55.18 -22.03
C ARG A 336 8.33 54.67 -22.01
N HIS A 337 7.41 55.30 -21.25
CA HIS A 337 6.47 56.39 -21.62
C HIS A 337 5.65 56.09 -22.90
N THR A 338 4.29 56.09 -22.93
CA THR A 338 3.33 57.08 -22.41
C THR A 338 1.85 56.60 -22.34
N HIS A 339 1.11 57.14 -21.34
CA HIS A 339 -0.33 57.50 -21.23
C HIS A 339 -1.43 56.39 -21.24
N HIS A 340 -2.47 56.37 -20.37
CA HIS A 340 -3.27 57.48 -19.83
C HIS A 340 -4.13 57.10 -18.57
N LYS A 341 -4.11 57.98 -17.54
CA LYS A 341 -5.20 58.49 -16.66
C LYS A 341 -5.87 57.67 -15.51
N ARG A 342 -5.70 58.27 -14.29
CA ARG A 342 -6.61 58.50 -13.12
C ARG A 342 -7.01 57.25 -12.30
N ALA A 343 -6.94 57.22 -10.95
CA ALA A 343 -7.18 58.25 -9.95
C ALA A 343 -6.38 58.03 -8.63
N ARG A 344 -6.09 59.15 -7.97
CA ARG A 344 -5.70 59.39 -6.56
C ARG A 344 -7.02 59.62 -5.78
N ASP A 345 -7.27 59.38 -4.49
CA ASP A 345 -6.52 59.17 -3.24
C ASP A 345 -7.52 58.45 -2.30
N ASP A 346 -7.16 57.44 -1.48
CA ASP A 346 -7.94 57.01 -0.28
C ASP A 346 -7.24 55.92 0.61
N ASP A 347 -5.92 55.91 0.78
CA ASP A 347 -5.20 54.77 1.42
C ASP A 347 -4.77 54.96 2.89
N GLY A 348 -5.31 55.94 3.62
CA GLY A 348 -4.90 56.24 5.01
C GLY A 348 -5.58 55.41 6.12
N LYS A 349 -6.66 54.67 5.81
CA LYS A 349 -7.49 53.98 6.84
C LYS A 349 -7.44 52.46 6.79
N LEU A 350 -6.78 51.87 5.79
CA LEU A 350 -6.78 50.41 5.58
C LEU A 350 -5.64 49.67 6.29
N GLU A 351 -4.60 50.39 6.76
CA GLU A 351 -3.40 49.76 7.35
C GLU A 351 -3.57 49.37 8.82
N LEU A 352 -4.41 50.09 9.59
CA LEU A 352 -4.68 49.74 11.00
C LEU A 352 -5.63 48.55 11.17
N ALA A 353 -6.45 48.23 10.17
CA ALA A 353 -7.38 47.10 10.22
C ALA A 353 -6.70 45.75 9.92
N LYS A 354 -5.60 45.76 9.16
CA LYS A 354 -4.86 44.54 8.78
C LYS A 354 -3.97 44.01 9.91
N SER A 355 -3.46 44.88 10.79
CA SER A 355 -2.63 44.46 11.94
C SER A 355 -3.45 43.78 13.05
N VAL A 356 -4.69 44.21 13.29
CA VAL A 356 -5.58 43.61 14.30
C VAL A 356 -6.13 42.24 13.83
N GLY A 357 -6.37 42.08 12.53
CA GLY A 357 -6.83 40.82 11.95
C GLY A 357 -5.78 39.70 12.00
N LEU A 358 -4.51 40.03 11.75
CA LEU A 358 -3.43 39.03 11.71
C LEU A 358 -3.11 38.46 13.10
N VAL A 359 -3.18 39.29 14.14
CA VAL A 359 -2.98 38.86 15.54
C VAL A 359 -4.12 37.95 16.01
N CYS A 360 -5.36 38.21 15.59
CA CYS A 360 -6.52 37.39 15.96
C CYS A 360 -6.50 36.01 15.29
N VAL A 361 -6.07 35.92 14.03
CA VAL A 361 -5.90 34.65 13.32
C VAL A 361 -4.75 33.82 13.92
N TRP A 362 -3.67 34.47 14.36
CA TRP A 362 -2.54 33.79 15.01
C TRP A 362 -2.89 33.22 16.39
N ILE A 363 -3.64 33.98 17.20
CA ILE A 363 -4.12 33.53 18.52
C ILE A 363 -5.14 32.38 18.38
N CYS A 364 -6.03 32.43 17.38
CA CYS A 364 -6.97 31.34 17.08
C CYS A 364 -6.26 30.07 16.56
N CYS A 365 -5.20 30.21 15.75
CA CYS A 365 -4.41 29.07 15.28
C CYS A 365 -3.63 28.41 16.44
N LEU A 366 -3.01 29.21 17.32
CA LEU A 366 -2.32 28.71 18.53
C LEU A 366 -3.29 28.02 19.51
N ALA A 367 -4.50 28.55 19.68
CA ALA A 367 -5.54 27.91 20.49
C ALA A 367 -5.99 26.57 19.89
N SER A 368 -6.15 26.48 18.56
CA SER A 368 -6.55 25.25 17.89
C SER A 368 -5.46 24.17 17.87
N ILE A 369 -4.18 24.58 17.90
CA ILE A 369 -3.03 23.68 18.05
C ILE A 369 -2.93 23.18 19.50
N CYS A 370 -3.14 24.05 20.50
CA CYS A 370 -3.20 23.65 21.91
C CYS A 370 -4.34 22.65 22.21
N LEU A 371 -5.53 22.83 21.64
CA LEU A 371 -6.65 21.90 21.81
C LEU A 371 -6.41 20.52 21.16
N ARG A 372 -5.52 20.42 20.16
CA ARG A 372 -5.13 19.14 19.54
C ARG A 372 -3.93 18.46 20.21
N ILE A 373 -3.07 19.21 20.90
CA ILE A 373 -1.88 18.68 21.59
C ILE A 373 -2.22 18.05 22.96
N VAL A 374 -3.20 18.59 23.69
CA VAL A 374 -3.62 18.07 25.01
C VAL A 374 -4.07 16.59 24.99
N PRO A 375 -4.86 16.10 24.00
CA PRO A 375 -5.21 14.66 23.95
C PRO A 375 -4.02 13.77 23.58
N ILE A 376 -3.05 14.26 22.80
CA ILE A 376 -1.84 13.51 22.41
C ILE A 376 -0.88 13.37 23.61
N LEU A 377 -0.71 14.42 24.42
CA LEU A 377 0.03 14.35 25.69
C LEU A 377 -0.63 13.42 26.72
N ARG A 378 -1.97 13.29 26.67
CA ARG A 378 -2.72 12.36 27.53
C ARG A 378 -2.56 10.90 27.08
N LEU A 379 -2.35 10.67 25.78
CA LEU A 379 -2.01 9.35 25.21
C LEU A 379 -0.54 8.97 25.49
N MET A 380 0.41 9.91 25.43
CA MET A 380 1.80 9.64 25.83
C MET A 380 1.92 9.30 27.33
N LYS A 381 1.17 9.97 28.21
CA LYS A 381 1.09 9.60 29.64
C LYS A 381 0.44 8.23 29.89
N MET A 382 -0.41 7.74 28.97
CA MET A 382 -0.92 6.36 29.02
C MET A 382 0.10 5.35 28.47
N HIS A 383 0.96 5.76 27.54
CA HIS A 383 2.04 4.93 27.00
C HIS A 383 3.20 4.75 28.01
N ASP A 384 3.53 5.79 28.79
CA ASP A 384 4.47 5.70 29.92
C ASP A 384 3.97 4.80 31.07
N GLY A 385 2.65 4.62 31.17
CA GLY A 385 2.02 3.64 32.07
C GLY A 385 2.09 2.21 31.52
N LEU A 386 2.25 2.04 30.20
CA LEU A 386 2.28 0.74 29.53
C LEU A 386 3.72 0.18 29.44
N THR A 387 4.72 1.05 29.30
CA THR A 387 6.14 0.65 29.34
C THR A 387 6.60 0.25 30.74
N ARG A 388 5.99 0.78 31.81
CA ARG A 388 6.20 0.29 33.19
C ARG A 388 5.62 -1.09 33.45
N LEU A 389 4.67 -1.58 32.65
CA LEU A 389 4.08 -2.91 32.84
C LEU A 389 4.96 -4.06 32.36
N HIS A 390 6.00 -3.78 31.56
CA HIS A 390 6.94 -4.80 31.09
C HIS A 390 8.14 -5.02 32.02
N THR A 391 8.27 -4.24 33.10
CA THR A 391 9.34 -4.37 34.10
C THR A 391 8.81 -4.30 35.54
N GLU A 392 7.72 -5.01 35.86
CA GLU A 392 7.24 -5.14 37.24
C GLU A 392 7.41 -6.57 37.76
N ASP A 393 8.19 -6.72 38.84
CA ASP A 393 8.40 -7.98 39.56
C ASP A 393 7.06 -8.64 39.97
N PRO A 394 6.95 -9.98 39.93
CA PRO A 394 5.71 -10.72 40.17
C PRO A 394 5.09 -10.48 41.57
N VAL A 395 5.87 -9.99 42.53
CA VAL A 395 5.44 -9.64 43.89
C VAL A 395 4.62 -8.34 43.92
N ILE A 396 5.00 -7.34 43.13
CA ILE A 396 4.33 -6.03 43.08
C ILE A 396 2.98 -6.17 42.38
N ARG A 397 2.91 -6.98 41.31
CA ARG A 397 1.66 -7.29 40.61
C ARG A 397 0.61 -7.95 41.52
N LYS A 398 1.01 -8.91 42.37
CA LYS A 398 0.11 -9.55 43.35
C LYS A 398 -0.41 -8.53 44.39
N ARG A 399 0.45 -7.63 44.86
CA ARG A 399 0.09 -6.58 45.84
C ARG A 399 -0.92 -5.58 45.26
N ASN A 400 -0.71 -5.14 44.01
CA ASN A 400 -1.63 -4.24 43.30
C ASN A 400 -2.98 -4.91 43.00
N LEU A 401 -3.00 -6.21 42.70
CA LEU A 401 -4.24 -6.97 42.50
C LEU A 401 -5.05 -7.12 43.80
N GLN A 402 -4.37 -7.30 44.94
CA GLN A 402 -4.99 -7.34 46.27
C GLN A 402 -5.57 -5.96 46.66
N LEU A 403 -4.87 -4.87 46.34
CA LEU A 403 -5.37 -3.51 46.56
C LEU A 403 -6.62 -3.22 45.72
N LYS A 404 -6.61 -3.56 44.42
CA LYS A 404 -7.80 -3.44 43.56
C LYS A 404 -8.99 -4.27 44.04
N LYS A 405 -8.74 -5.48 44.57
CA LYS A 405 -9.79 -6.32 45.19
C LYS A 405 -10.35 -5.65 46.46
N LYS A 406 -9.51 -5.07 47.31
CA LYS A 406 -9.95 -4.33 48.52
C LYS A 406 -10.78 -3.10 48.16
N GLU A 407 -10.40 -2.33 47.14
CA GLU A 407 -11.14 -1.17 46.67
C GLU A 407 -12.51 -1.54 46.09
N LYS A 408 -12.59 -2.58 45.25
CA LYS A 408 -13.88 -3.10 44.75
C LYS A 408 -14.80 -3.53 45.91
N LYS A 409 -14.23 -4.16 46.95
CA LYS A 409 -15.00 -4.57 48.14
C LYS A 409 -15.49 -3.37 48.96
N LYS A 410 -14.69 -2.30 49.08
CA LYS A 410 -15.12 -1.03 49.70
C LYS A 410 -16.26 -0.39 48.91
N ARG A 411 -16.10 -0.25 47.59
CA ARG A 411 -17.10 0.35 46.69
C ARG A 411 -18.43 -0.43 46.69
N TYR A 412 -18.38 -1.76 46.79
CA TYR A 412 -19.57 -2.59 46.93
C TYR A 412 -20.28 -2.41 48.29
N LYS A 413 -19.52 -2.31 49.40
CA LYS A 413 -20.08 -2.02 50.72
C LYS A 413 -20.74 -0.64 50.78
N GLU A 414 -20.14 0.34 50.11
CA GLU A 414 -20.64 1.71 50.02
C GLU A 414 -21.92 1.79 49.19
N ASN A 415 -21.96 1.13 48.02
CA ASN A 415 -23.18 0.99 47.24
C ASN A 415 -24.29 0.24 47.99
N ARG A 416 -23.96 -0.78 48.79
CA ARG A 416 -24.95 -1.48 49.63
C ARG A 416 -25.49 -0.57 50.75
N LYS A 417 -24.63 0.24 51.38
CA LYS A 417 -25.07 1.24 52.37
C LYS A 417 -25.98 2.31 51.74
N ASN A 418 -25.64 2.79 50.54
CA ASN A 418 -26.45 3.77 49.84
C ASN A 418 -27.82 3.18 49.43
N LYS A 419 -27.84 1.94 48.93
CA LYS A 419 -29.08 1.23 48.59
C LYS A 419 -29.95 0.94 49.81
N MET A 420 -29.34 0.67 50.97
CA MET A 420 -30.05 0.46 52.24
C MET A 420 -30.61 1.78 52.80
N LYS A 421 -29.88 2.90 52.65
CA LYS A 421 -30.41 4.26 52.94
C LYS A 421 -31.59 4.60 52.04
N GLU A 422 -31.51 4.27 50.75
CA GLU A 422 -32.59 4.51 49.79
C GLU A 422 -33.85 3.68 50.12
N LEU A 423 -33.68 2.42 50.54
CA LEU A 423 -34.77 1.58 51.03
C LEU A 423 -35.38 2.12 52.33
N LEU A 424 -34.57 2.60 53.28
CA LEU A 424 -35.06 3.22 54.52
C LEU A 424 -35.85 4.51 54.26
N LEU A 425 -35.44 5.32 53.28
CA LEU A 425 -36.19 6.50 52.84
C LEU A 425 -37.53 6.12 52.18
N ARG A 426 -37.58 5.02 51.42
CA ARG A 426 -38.83 4.51 50.83
C ARG A 426 -39.77 3.90 51.87
N PHE A 427 -39.25 3.20 52.88
CA PHE A 427 -40.06 2.67 53.99
C PHE A 427 -40.53 3.77 54.95
N GLY A 428 -39.69 4.79 55.21
CA GLY A 428 -40.10 5.98 55.97
C GLY A 428 -41.21 6.78 55.29
N GLY A 429 -41.18 6.87 53.96
CA GLY A 429 -42.25 7.48 53.16
C GLY A 429 -43.57 6.70 53.21
N LEU A 430 -43.53 5.37 53.23
CA LEU A 430 -44.75 4.54 53.35
C LEU A 430 -45.39 4.58 54.74
N CYS A 431 -44.61 4.83 55.79
CA CYS A 431 -45.14 4.93 57.16
C CYS A 431 -45.88 6.25 57.41
N TRP A 432 -45.51 7.33 56.73
CA TRP A 432 -46.22 8.62 56.82
C TRP A 432 -47.54 8.64 56.02
N VAL A 433 -47.63 7.91 54.92
CA VAL A 433 -48.88 7.83 54.11
C VAL A 433 -49.96 6.99 54.81
N ASN A 434 -49.59 6.00 55.63
CA ASN A 434 -50.55 5.12 56.31
C ASN A 434 -51.00 5.58 57.71
N VAL A 435 -50.41 6.64 58.27
CA VAL A 435 -50.86 7.26 59.55
C VAL A 435 -51.83 8.44 59.29
N GLY A 436 -51.88 8.97 58.06
CA GLY A 436 -52.77 10.08 57.68
C GLY A 436 -54.20 9.70 57.26
N LEU A 437 -54.52 8.41 57.12
CA LEU A 437 -55.84 7.94 56.67
C LEU A 437 -56.74 7.36 57.80
N GLY A 438 -56.32 7.45 59.07
CA GLY A 438 -57.06 6.92 60.22
C GLY A 438 -57.76 7.95 61.11
N LEU A 439 -57.88 9.21 60.68
CA LEU A 439 -58.45 10.31 61.48
C LEU A 439 -59.60 11.06 60.78
N ALA A 440 -60.23 10.42 59.80
CA ALA A 440 -61.45 10.91 59.16
C ALA A 440 -62.44 9.76 58.93
N SER A 441 -63.10 9.32 60.00
CA SER A 441 -64.40 8.62 60.04
C SER A 441 -64.92 8.65 61.47
#